data_AF-A0A4C1Z7J5-F1
#
_entry.id   AF-A0A4C1Z7J5-F1
#
_cell.length_a   1.000
_cell.length_b   1.000
_cell.length_c   1.000
_cell.angle_alpha   90.00
_cell.angle_beta   90.00
_cell.angle_gamma   90.00
#
_symmetry.space_group_name_H-M   'P 1'
#
loop_
_entity.id
_entity.type
_entity.pdbx_description
1 polymer ?
#
loop_
_entity_poly.entity_id
_entity_poly.type
_entity_poly.pdbx_seq_one_letter_code
_entity_poly.pdbx_strand_id
1 'polypeptide(L)'
;MRKHAQQLKWKWAGHMIRTTGERWTKLVTTWKGPKGREAGRPIDRWTDDLRKVAGDNWIQAAGDRAQCWRRPTPERGLDLIILLLILYYYYNLQTSFLYIALNFIVLLS
;
A
#
# COMPACT_ATOMS: atom_id res chain seq x y z
N MET A 1 4.33 -17.13 -3.72
CA MET A 1 4.31 -17.12 -5.22
C MET A 1 3.25 -16.23 -5.90
N ARG A 2 2.50 -15.33 -5.22
CA ARG A 2 1.40 -14.57 -5.87
C ARG A 2 1.65 -13.08 -6.18
N LYS A 3 2.77 -12.50 -5.71
CA LYS A 3 3.04 -11.05 -5.85
C LYS A 3 3.31 -10.61 -7.30
N HIS A 4 4.05 -11.40 -8.07
CA HIS A 4 4.41 -11.05 -9.45
C HIS A 4 3.21 -11.10 -10.40
N ALA A 5 2.33 -12.11 -10.24
CA ALA A 5 1.11 -12.21 -11.02
C ALA A 5 0.18 -11.01 -10.76
N GLN A 6 -0.04 -10.65 -9.50
CA GLN A 6 -0.85 -9.47 -9.14
C GLN A 6 -0.28 -8.16 -9.68
N GLN A 7 1.05 -8.01 -9.70
CA GLN A 7 1.70 -6.84 -10.31
C GLN A 7 1.49 -6.76 -11.82
N LEU A 8 1.56 -7.90 -12.54
CA LEU A 8 1.27 -7.93 -13.96
C LEU A 8 -0.21 -7.59 -14.23
N LYS A 9 -1.13 -8.12 -13.42
CA LYS A 9 -2.56 -7.76 -13.48
C LYS A 9 -2.77 -6.25 -13.26
N TRP A 10 -2.08 -5.66 -12.27
CA TRP A 10 -2.17 -4.22 -11.98
C TRP A 10 -1.62 -3.35 -13.11
N LYS A 11 -0.45 -3.70 -13.65
CA LYS A 11 0.14 -3.00 -14.81
C LYS A 11 -0.76 -3.05 -16.04
N TRP A 12 -1.33 -4.22 -16.33
CA TRP A 12 -2.26 -4.40 -17.44
C TRP A 12 -3.55 -3.61 -17.24
N ALA A 13 -4.12 -3.62 -16.03
CA ALA A 13 -5.31 -2.82 -15.71
C ALA A 13 -5.05 -1.31 -15.87
N GLY A 14 -3.91 -0.82 -15.36
CA GLY A 14 -3.49 0.57 -15.55
C GLY A 14 -3.23 0.95 -17.00
N HIS A 15 -2.70 0.04 -17.82
CA HIS A 15 -2.58 0.24 -19.27
C HIS A 15 -3.96 0.37 -19.94
N MET A 16 -4.90 -0.51 -19.59
CA MET A 16 -6.24 -0.54 -20.18
C MET A 16 -7.06 0.72 -19.87
N ILE A 17 -7.04 1.20 -18.62
CA ILE A 17 -7.76 2.41 -18.21
C ILE A 17 -7.24 3.66 -18.95
N ARG A 18 -5.92 3.73 -19.15
CA ARG A 18 -5.26 4.86 -19.83
C ARG A 18 -5.31 4.78 -21.35
N THR A 19 -5.68 3.63 -21.92
CA THR A 19 -5.86 3.51 -23.36
C THR A 19 -7.03 4.41 -23.78
N THR A 20 -6.75 5.30 -24.74
CA THR A 20 -7.72 6.19 -25.37
C THR A 20 -8.55 5.41 -26.38
N GLY A 21 -9.87 5.61 -26.34
CA GLY A 21 -10.86 4.93 -27.18
C GLY A 21 -11.77 3.97 -26.42
N GLU A 22 -12.99 3.80 -26.93
CA GLU A 22 -14.00 2.86 -26.43
C GLU A 22 -13.70 1.44 -26.90
N ARG A 23 -12.60 0.87 -26.41
CA ARG A 23 -12.29 -0.54 -26.67
C ARG A 23 -13.15 -1.41 -25.78
N TRP A 24 -13.73 -2.47 -26.35
CA TRP A 24 -14.52 -3.45 -25.60
C TRP A 24 -13.78 -3.98 -24.35
N THR A 25 -12.46 -4.14 -24.45
CA THR A 25 -11.61 -4.55 -23.32
C THR A 25 -11.67 -3.59 -22.13
N LYS A 26 -11.80 -2.27 -22.38
CA LYS A 26 -11.95 -1.25 -21.33
C LYS A 26 -13.33 -1.35 -20.68
N LEU A 27 -14.38 -1.51 -21.48
CA LEU A 27 -15.76 -1.67 -21.02
C LEU A 27 -15.92 -2.92 -20.14
N VAL A 28 -15.38 -4.07 -20.58
CA VAL A 28 -15.41 -5.32 -19.81
C VAL A 28 -14.64 -5.19 -18.48
N THR A 29 -13.52 -4.46 -18.48
CA THR A 29 -12.68 -4.29 -17.29
C THR A 29 -13.31 -3.36 -16.25
N THR A 30 -14.08 -2.35 -16.67
CA THR A 30 -14.76 -1.41 -15.76
C THR A 30 -16.18 -1.86 -15.37
N TRP A 31 -16.71 -2.88 -16.02
CA TRP A 31 -18.08 -3.35 -15.79
C TRP A 31 -18.27 -3.90 -14.38
N LYS A 32 -19.20 -3.31 -13.63
CA LYS A 32 -19.49 -3.67 -12.22
C LYS A 32 -20.44 -4.87 -12.07
N GLY A 33 -21.03 -5.33 -13.18
CA GLY A 33 -22.03 -6.40 -13.19
C GLY A 33 -23.41 -5.95 -12.67
N PRO A 34 -24.44 -6.79 -12.84
CA PRO A 34 -25.78 -6.54 -12.30
C PRO A 34 -25.80 -6.52 -10.77
N LYS A 35 -26.69 -5.70 -10.20
CA LYS A 35 -26.93 -5.62 -8.74
C LYS A 35 -27.84 -6.78 -8.34
N GLY A 36 -27.27 -7.77 -7.65
CA GLY A 36 -27.94 -9.01 -7.23
C GLY A 36 -27.10 -10.21 -7.62
N ARG A 37 -26.68 -11.03 -6.64
CA ARG A 37 -25.89 -12.25 -6.86
C ARG A 37 -26.62 -13.41 -6.21
N GLU A 38 -26.82 -14.50 -6.96
CA GLU A 38 -27.25 -15.77 -6.40
C GLU A 38 -26.12 -16.44 -5.61
N ALA A 39 -26.47 -17.10 -4.51
CA ALA A 39 -25.52 -17.79 -3.63
C ALA A 39 -24.87 -18.98 -4.36
N GLY A 40 -23.52 -19.01 -4.42
CA GLY A 40 -22.76 -20.16 -4.93
C GLY A 40 -21.63 -19.86 -5.92
N ARG A 41 -21.54 -18.65 -6.48
CA ARG A 41 -20.46 -18.31 -7.43
C ARG A 41 -19.13 -18.00 -6.70
N PRO A 42 -17.95 -18.39 -7.24
CA PRO A 42 -16.66 -18.11 -6.62
C PRO A 42 -16.45 -16.65 -6.22
N ILE A 43 -15.85 -16.47 -5.04
CA ILE A 43 -15.81 -15.25 -4.23
C ILE A 43 -15.10 -14.06 -4.90
N ASP A 44 -14.09 -14.30 -5.73
CA ASP A 44 -13.20 -13.24 -6.21
C ASP A 44 -13.38 -12.99 -7.72
N ARG A 45 -13.99 -11.85 -8.06
CA ARG A 45 -13.89 -11.31 -9.42
C ARG A 45 -12.48 -10.76 -9.65
N TRP A 46 -12.08 -10.67 -10.90
CA TRP A 46 -10.87 -9.94 -11.30
C TRP A 46 -10.77 -8.54 -10.67
N THR A 47 -11.90 -7.83 -10.55
CA THR A 47 -11.97 -6.52 -9.90
C THR A 47 -11.70 -6.56 -8.40
N ASP A 48 -12.01 -7.68 -7.74
CA ASP A 48 -11.80 -7.85 -6.31
C ASP A 48 -10.29 -8.02 -6.00
N ASP A 49 -9.54 -8.67 -6.90
CA ASP A 49 -8.07 -8.69 -6.86
C ASP A 49 -7.47 -7.27 -7.01
N LEU A 50 -8.01 -6.45 -7.92
CA LEU A 50 -7.54 -5.07 -8.11
C LEU A 50 -7.89 -4.19 -6.90
N ARG A 51 -9.05 -4.40 -6.30
CA ARG A 51 -9.49 -3.71 -5.08
C ARG A 51 -8.63 -4.08 -3.87
N LYS A 52 -8.21 -5.35 -3.73
CA LYS A 52 -7.25 -5.77 -2.70
C LYS A 52 -5.90 -5.07 -2.85
N VAL A 53 -5.54 -4.65 -4.06
CA VAL A 53 -4.25 -4.02 -4.37
C VAL A 53 -4.31 -2.49 -4.26
N ALA A 54 -5.34 -1.84 -4.78
CA ALA A 54 -5.42 -0.39 -4.92
C ALA A 54 -6.65 0.26 -4.24
N GLY A 55 -7.44 -0.53 -3.50
CA GLY A 55 -8.64 -0.08 -2.82
C GLY A 55 -9.86 0.12 -3.74
N ASP A 56 -10.93 0.70 -3.18
CA ASP A 56 -12.20 0.92 -3.90
C ASP A 56 -12.07 1.87 -5.10
N ASN A 57 -11.14 2.82 -5.03
CA ASN A 57 -10.89 3.82 -6.07
C ASN A 57 -9.83 3.37 -7.10
N TRP A 58 -9.66 2.04 -7.28
CA TRP A 58 -8.62 1.48 -8.14
C TRP A 58 -8.66 2.02 -9.58
N ILE A 59 -9.82 2.40 -10.12
CA ILE A 59 -9.95 2.97 -11.47
C ILE A 59 -9.24 4.33 -11.56
N GLN A 60 -9.41 5.18 -10.55
CA GLN A 60 -8.74 6.49 -10.48
C GLN A 60 -7.23 6.28 -10.28
N ALA A 61 -6.84 5.38 -9.39
CA ALA A 61 -5.45 5.03 -9.15
C ALA A 61 -4.76 4.42 -10.39
N ALA A 62 -5.49 3.64 -11.19
CA ALA A 62 -5.00 3.06 -12.43
C ALA A 62 -4.82 4.11 -13.55
N GLY A 63 -5.58 5.19 -13.51
CA GLY A 63 -5.44 6.34 -14.41
C GLY A 63 -4.15 7.13 -14.15
N ASP A 64 -3.73 7.24 -12.89
CA ASP A 64 -2.47 7.87 -12.52
C ASP A 64 -1.27 6.97 -12.85
N ARG A 65 -0.48 7.39 -13.84
CA ARG A 65 0.72 6.67 -14.28
C ARG A 65 1.69 6.46 -13.12
N ALA A 66 1.84 7.42 -12.20
CA ALA A 66 2.75 7.31 -11.06
C ALA A 66 2.29 6.30 -10.00
N GLN A 67 0.98 6.05 -9.89
CA GLN A 67 0.43 5.05 -8.97
C GLN A 67 0.47 3.64 -9.54
N CYS A 68 0.32 3.49 -10.86
CA CYS A 68 0.43 2.20 -11.55
C CYS A 68 1.83 1.54 -11.41
N TRP A 69 2.89 2.35 -11.28
CA TRP A 69 4.27 1.88 -11.11
C TRP A 69 4.74 1.85 -9.65
N ARG A 70 4.06 2.56 -8.76
CA ARG A 70 4.31 2.46 -7.32
C ARG A 70 3.90 1.07 -6.84
N ARG A 71 4.74 0.48 -5.99
CA ARG A 71 4.35 -0.76 -5.30
C ARG A 71 3.06 -0.46 -4.54
N PRO A 72 2.04 -1.33 -4.59
CA PRO A 72 0.92 -1.26 -3.67
C PRO A 72 1.54 -1.34 -2.29
N THR A 73 1.51 -0.24 -1.55
CA THR A 73 2.17 -0.14 -0.26
C THR A 73 1.54 -1.19 0.64
N PRO A 74 2.31 -2.20 1.10
CA PRO A 74 1.80 -3.10 2.12
C PRO A 74 1.52 -2.25 3.34
N GLU A 75 0.42 -2.57 3.99
CA GLU A 75 -0.25 -1.70 4.94
C GLU A 75 0.66 -1.23 6.08
N ARG A 76 0.32 -0.05 6.61
CA ARG A 76 0.98 0.76 7.65
C ARG A 76 1.04 0.08 9.03
N GLY A 77 1.49 -1.17 9.11
CA GLY A 77 1.65 -1.91 10.37
C GLY A 77 3.07 -1.88 10.91
N LEU A 78 4.08 -1.74 10.03
CA LEU A 78 5.50 -1.80 10.41
C LEU A 78 6.14 -0.41 10.55
N ASP A 79 5.55 0.63 9.95
CA ASP A 79 6.09 1.99 10.01
C ASP A 79 6.03 2.56 11.43
N LEU A 80 4.96 2.29 12.18
CA LEU A 80 4.82 2.74 13.57
C LEU A 80 5.81 2.02 14.50
N ILE A 81 6.07 0.73 14.29
CA ILE A 81 7.06 -0.01 15.09
C ILE A 81 8.45 0.56 14.83
N ILE A 82 8.80 0.84 13.58
CA ILE A 82 10.09 1.46 13.23
C ILE A 82 10.20 2.87 13.84
N LEU A 83 9.15 3.69 13.76
CA LEU A 83 9.12 5.02 14.38
C LEU A 83 9.23 4.94 15.91
N LEU A 84 8.55 3.99 16.55
CA LEU A 84 8.63 3.76 17.99
C LEU A 84 10.03 3.28 18.41
N LEU A 85 10.67 2.40 17.63
CA LEU A 85 12.04 1.96 17.87
C LEU A 85 13.05 3.10 17.74
N ILE A 86 12.90 3.97 16.73
CA ILE A 86 13.75 5.15 16.54
C ILE A 86 13.60 6.12 17.72
N LEU A 87 12.36 6.43 18.12
CA LEU A 87 12.10 7.30 19.26
C LEU A 87 12.68 6.71 20.56
N TYR A 88 12.43 5.43 20.82
CA TYR A 88 12.95 4.73 22.00
C TYR A 88 14.48 4.79 22.09
N TYR A 89 15.17 4.54 20.97
CA TYR A 89 16.63 4.61 20.91
C TYR A 89 17.15 6.04 21.13
N TYR A 90 16.49 7.04 20.54
CA TYR A 90 16.85 8.45 20.70
C TYR A 90 16.70 8.92 22.15
N TYR A 91 15.58 8.60 22.80
CA TYR A 91 15.35 8.95 24.21
C TYR A 91 16.31 8.23 25.15
N ASN A 92 16.60 6.94 24.93
CA ASN A 92 17.60 6.20 25.71
C ASN A 92 19.02 6.78 25.56
N LEU A 93 19.38 7.20 24.35
CA LEU A 93 20.69 7.77 24.09
C LEU A 93 20.86 9.13 24.77
N GLN A 94 19.87 10.02 24.67
CA GLN A 94 19.92 11.35 25.29
C GLN A 94 19.96 11.28 26.83
N THR A 95 19.17 10.40 27.42
CA THR A 95 19.14 10.21 28.89
C THR A 95 20.45 9.64 29.43
N SER A 96 21.07 8.72 28.71
CA SER A 96 22.39 8.17 29.06
C SER A 96 23.50 9.23 29.02
N PHE A 97 23.51 10.09 27.99
CA PHE A 97 24.47 11.20 27.90
C PHE A 97 24.30 12.22 29.02
N LEU A 98 23.05 12.60 29.34
CA LEU A 98 22.77 13.51 30.45
C LEU A 98 23.18 12.92 31.80
N TYR A 99 22.94 11.62 32.01
CA TYR A 99 23.34 10.92 33.23
C TYR A 99 24.87 10.87 33.40
N ILE A 100 25.61 10.57 32.33
CA ILE A 100 27.09 10.56 32.36
C ILE A 100 27.62 11.98 32.60
N ALA A 101 27.07 12.99 31.91
CA ALA A 101 27.47 14.38 32.09
C ALA A 101 27.21 14.88 33.52
N LEU A 102 26.07 14.53 34.12
CA LEU A 102 25.74 14.89 35.50
C LEU A 102 26.66 14.21 36.52
N ASN A 103 26.96 12.92 36.36
CA ASN A 103 27.90 12.22 37.23
C ASN A 103 29.32 12.81 37.15
N PHE A 104 29.74 13.26 35.97
CA PHE A 104 31.04 13.90 35.80
C PHE A 104 31.11 15.27 36.49
N ILE A 105 30.02 16.06 36.43
CA ILE A 105 29.93 17.34 37.15
C ILE A 105 30.00 17.13 38.67
N VAL A 106 29.29 16.13 39.21
CA VAL A 106 29.29 15.82 40.65
C VAL A 106 30.63 15.25 41.13
N LEU A 107 31.35 14.51 40.29
CA LEU A 107 32.69 13.98 40.63
C LEU A 107 33.80 15.06 40.62
N LEU A 108 33.54 16.22 40.00
CA LEU A 108 34.47 17.34 39.93
C LEU A 108 34.18 18.46 40.94
N SER A 109 33.13 18.32 41.76
CA SER A 109 32.77 19.20 42.86
C SER A 109 33.14 18.61 44.21
#